data_AF-A0A6B0S4Y4-F1
#
_entry.id   AF-A0A6B0S4Y4-F1
#
_cell.length_a   1.000
_cell.length_b   1.000
_cell.length_c   1.000
_cell.angle_alpha   90.00
_cell.angle_beta   90.00
_cell.angle_gamma   90.00
#
_symmetry.space_group_name_H-M   'P 1'
#
loop_
_entity.id
_entity.type
_entity.pdbx_description
1 polymer ?
#
loop_
_entity_poly.entity_id
_entity_poly.type
_entity_poly.pdbx_seq_one_letter_code
_entity_poly.pdbx_strand_id
1 'polypeptide(L)'
;MCAKTKEECEKHYMNHFFNNPLFTSTLLNLKQAEEAKTADTAVPFHSADDPPRPTFNSLFSQDMAGYMPAQADFIQQFDNYAKWNLTDIDFVEDDWDILHALKMAVVDIYHSRMKEDKDEKKLRS
;
A
#
# COMPACT_ATOMS: atom_id res chain seq x y z
N MET A 1 17.84 16.04 -30.97
CA MET A 1 18.54 14.88 -30.38
C MET A 1 18.59 13.79 -31.42
N CYS A 2 19.79 13.29 -31.77
CA CYS A 2 19.95 12.22 -32.76
C CYS A 2 19.81 10.88 -32.03
N ALA A 3 18.87 10.04 -32.46
CA ALA A 3 18.75 8.67 -31.95
C ALA A 3 19.84 7.80 -32.60
N LYS A 4 20.46 6.92 -31.80
CA LYS A 4 21.46 5.95 -32.28
C LYS A 4 20.82 4.99 -33.28
N THR A 5 21.58 4.56 -34.28
CA THR A 5 21.10 3.56 -35.24
C THR A 5 20.96 2.20 -34.55
N LYS A 6 20.25 1.27 -35.21
CA LYS A 6 20.02 -0.08 -34.69
C LYS A 6 21.36 -0.78 -34.38
N GLU A 7 22.31 -0.66 -35.29
CA GLU A 7 23.63 -1.29 -35.20
C GLU A 7 24.45 -0.70 -34.03
N GLU A 8 24.33 0.61 -33.79
CA GLU A 8 24.98 1.28 -32.66
C GLU A 8 24.39 0.86 -31.32
N CYS A 9 23.06 0.69 -31.25
CA CYS A 9 22.38 0.18 -30.05
C CYS A 9 22.76 -1.27 -29.75
N GLU A 10 22.79 -2.13 -30.78
CA GLU A 10 23.19 -3.53 -30.64
C GLU A 10 24.63 -3.66 -30.15
N LYS A 11 25.56 -2.94 -30.79
CA LYS A 11 26.97 -2.94 -30.38
C LYS A 11 27.16 -2.40 -28.97
N HIS A 12 26.44 -1.34 -28.61
CA HIS A 12 26.47 -0.78 -27.25
C HIS A 12 25.98 -1.81 -26.22
N TYR A 13 24.88 -2.49 -26.51
CA TYR A 13 24.31 -3.48 -25.61
C TYR A 13 25.28 -4.65 -25.37
N MET A 14 25.82 -5.24 -26.45
CA MET A 14 26.71 -6.40 -26.35
C MET A 14 27.99 -6.07 -25.59
N ASN A 15 28.57 -4.89 -25.80
CA ASN A 15 29.82 -4.52 -25.14
C ASN A 15 29.64 -4.16 -23.65
N HIS A 16 28.52 -3.53 -23.28
CA HIS A 16 28.33 -3.07 -21.90
C HIS A 16 27.72 -4.12 -20.98
N PHE A 17 26.86 -5.00 -21.52
CA PHE A 17 26.08 -5.94 -20.71
C PHE A 17 26.48 -7.40 -20.93
N PHE A 18 26.85 -7.82 -22.15
CA PHE A 18 27.13 -9.24 -22.39
C PHE A 18 28.63 -9.56 -22.28
N ASN A 19 29.49 -8.76 -22.94
CA ASN A 19 30.92 -9.00 -23.01
C ASN A 19 31.72 -8.33 -21.88
N ASN A 20 31.05 -7.58 -20.99
CA ASN A 20 31.72 -6.89 -19.89
C ASN A 20 31.87 -7.83 -18.68
N PRO A 21 33.09 -8.29 -18.36
CA PRO A 21 33.31 -9.24 -17.27
C PRO A 21 32.91 -8.68 -15.89
N LEU A 22 32.91 -7.36 -15.72
CA LEU A 22 32.45 -6.71 -14.49
C LEU A 22 30.93 -6.85 -14.31
N PHE A 23 30.17 -6.85 -15.41
CA PHE A 23 28.72 -7.02 -15.36
C PHE A 23 28.34 -8.48 -15.13
N THR A 24 29.06 -9.43 -15.74
CA THR A 24 28.82 -10.86 -15.57
C THR A 24 29.01 -11.30 -14.12
N SER A 25 30.00 -10.75 -13.41
CA SER A 25 30.20 -11.02 -11.98
C SER A 25 29.03 -10.52 -11.13
N THR A 26 28.50 -9.33 -11.41
CA THR A 26 27.32 -8.80 -10.71
C THR A 26 26.08 -9.68 -10.89
N LEU A 27 25.84 -10.22 -12.08
CA LEU A 27 24.71 -11.13 -12.32
C LEU A 27 24.88 -12.47 -11.60
N LEU A 28 26.10 -13.03 -11.55
CA LEU A 28 26.38 -14.25 -10.80
C LEU A 28 26.18 -14.03 -9.29
N ASN A 29 26.63 -12.90 -8.77
CA ASN A 29 26.41 -12.52 -7.37
C ASN A 29 24.92 -12.30 -7.07
N LEU A 30 24.14 -11.76 -8.01
CA LEU A 30 22.69 -11.61 -7.87
C LEU A 30 22.00 -12.97 -7.74
N LYS A 31 22.36 -13.93 -8.60
CA LYS A 31 21.82 -15.30 -8.56
C LYS A 31 22.17 -16.00 -7.24
N GLN A 32 23.42 -15.88 -6.79
CA GLN A 32 23.85 -16.41 -5.50
C GLN A 32 23.12 -15.74 -4.32
N ALA A 33 22.84 -14.43 -4.41
CA ALA A 33 22.06 -13.72 -3.41
C ALA A 33 20.58 -14.12 -3.39
N GLU A 34 19.98 -14.46 -4.53
CA GLU A 34 18.62 -15.03 -4.59
C GLU A 34 18.59 -16.45 -4.00
N GLU A 35 19.56 -17.30 -4.33
CA GLU A 35 19.67 -18.66 -3.79
C GLU A 35 19.96 -18.65 -2.27
N ALA A 36 20.69 -17.67 -1.75
CA ALA A 36 20.91 -17.51 -0.31
C ALA A 36 19.65 -17.03 0.45
N LYS A 37 18.76 -16.27 -0.18
CA LYS A 37 17.52 -15.78 0.45
C LYS A 37 16.46 -16.86 0.63
N THR A 38 16.49 -17.94 -0.15
CA THR A 38 15.49 -19.02 0.00
C THR A 38 15.80 -19.96 1.18
N ALA A 39 17.06 -20.01 1.64
CA ALA A 39 17.46 -20.89 2.74
C ALA A 39 17.24 -20.28 4.14
N ASP A 40 17.30 -18.96 4.29
CA ASP A 40 17.32 -18.29 5.62
C ASP A 40 16.01 -17.52 5.93
N THR A 41 15.05 -17.51 5.02
CA THR A 41 13.74 -16.84 5.24
C THR A 41 12.72 -17.75 5.95
N ALA A 42 13.05 -19.03 6.18
CA ALA A 42 12.20 -19.93 6.94
C ALA A 42 12.29 -19.58 8.44
N VAL A 43 11.49 -18.61 8.88
CA VAL A 43 11.34 -18.28 10.29
C VAL A 43 10.85 -19.55 11.01
N PRO A 44 11.61 -20.08 11.98
CA PRO A 44 11.19 -21.24 12.74
C PRO A 44 9.83 -20.97 13.38
N PHE A 45 8.84 -21.83 13.11
CA PHE A 45 7.54 -21.72 13.74
C PHE A 45 7.68 -22.08 15.22
N HIS A 46 7.55 -21.06 16.08
CA HIS A 46 7.40 -21.25 17.50
C HIS A 46 5.92 -21.20 17.83
N SER A 47 5.38 -22.30 18.36
CA SER A 47 4.04 -22.34 18.94
C SER A 47 3.99 -21.45 20.17
N ALA A 48 3.73 -20.16 19.97
CA ALA A 48 3.40 -19.21 21.02
C ALA A 48 1.87 -19.04 21.03
N ASP A 49 1.25 -19.11 22.21
CA ASP A 49 -0.18 -18.85 22.35
C ASP A 49 -0.57 -17.41 21.95
N ASP A 50 0.39 -16.48 22.06
CA ASP A 50 0.26 -15.09 21.62
C ASP A 50 1.24 -14.80 20.47
N PRO A 51 0.78 -14.43 19.27
CA PRO A 51 1.66 -14.15 18.14
C PRO A 51 2.57 -12.94 18.42
N PRO A 52 3.81 -12.92 17.88
CA PRO A 52 4.75 -11.83 18.12
C PRO A 52 4.17 -10.50 17.60
N ARG A 53 3.74 -9.65 18.53
CA ARG A 53 3.22 -8.32 18.21
C ARG A 53 4.41 -7.34 18.09
N PRO A 54 4.47 -6.50 17.04
CA PRO A 54 5.45 -5.42 16.96
C PRO A 54 5.44 -4.56 18.21
N THR A 55 6.62 -4.13 18.67
CA THR A 55 6.73 -3.17 19.78
C THR A 55 5.97 -1.90 19.47
N PHE A 56 5.20 -1.41 20.45
CA PHE A 56 4.37 -0.21 20.31
C PHE A 56 5.23 0.98 19.88
N ASN A 57 4.81 1.68 18.82
CA ASN A 57 5.52 2.79 18.18
C ASN A 57 6.86 2.46 17.48
N SER A 58 7.19 1.18 17.25
CA SER A 58 8.31 0.84 16.36
C SER A 58 8.01 1.18 14.91
N LEU A 59 9.04 1.41 14.09
CA LEU A 59 8.87 1.60 12.64
C LEU A 59 8.07 0.43 12.01
N PHE A 60 8.40 -0.80 12.42
CA PHE A 60 7.69 -1.99 11.98
C PHE A 60 6.20 -1.99 12.38
N SER A 61 5.85 -1.44 13.56
CA SER A 61 4.44 -1.28 13.96
C SER A 61 3.68 -0.24 13.13
N GLN A 62 4.38 0.80 12.65
CA GLN A 62 3.80 1.83 11.79
C GLN A 62 3.64 1.33 10.35
N ASP A 63 4.64 0.62 9.83
CA ASP A 63 4.60 0.02 8.49
C ASP A 63 3.53 -1.06 8.37
N MET A 64 3.30 -1.83 9.44
CA MET A 64 2.25 -2.84 9.53
C MET A 64 0.90 -2.29 10.03
N ALA A 65 0.76 -0.96 10.15
CA ALA A 65 -0.49 -0.36 10.61
C ALA A 65 -1.64 -0.72 9.67
N GLY A 66 -2.70 -1.30 10.26
CA GLY A 66 -3.85 -1.76 9.50
C GLY A 66 -3.68 -3.15 8.88
N TYR A 67 -2.57 -3.87 9.07
CA TYR A 67 -2.49 -5.26 8.61
C TYR A 67 -3.44 -6.18 9.39
N MET A 68 -4.16 -7.05 8.70
CA MET A 68 -5.03 -8.12 9.20
C MET A 68 -4.33 -9.47 9.05
N PRO A 69 -3.71 -10.01 10.12
CA PRO A 69 -2.94 -11.25 10.04
C PRO A 69 -3.76 -12.46 9.56
N ALA A 70 -5.02 -12.57 9.99
CA ALA A 70 -5.89 -13.70 9.63
C ALA A 70 -6.26 -13.74 8.14
N GLN A 71 -6.26 -12.58 7.47
CA GLN A 71 -6.55 -12.45 6.04
C GLN A 71 -5.27 -12.30 5.20
N ALA A 72 -4.11 -12.16 5.87
CA ALA A 72 -2.84 -11.82 5.26
C ALA A 72 -2.89 -10.55 4.37
N ASP A 73 -3.75 -9.59 4.72
CA ASP A 73 -4.03 -8.39 3.91
C ASP A 73 -4.12 -7.15 4.81
N PHE A 74 -4.02 -5.95 4.25
CA PHE A 74 -4.28 -4.73 4.99
C PHE A 74 -5.78 -4.41 5.03
N ILE A 75 -6.25 -3.84 6.13
CA ILE A 75 -7.53 -3.15 6.20
C ILE A 75 -7.46 -2.09 5.11
N GLN A 76 -8.17 -2.33 4.02
CA GLN A 76 -8.55 -1.28 3.09
C GLN A 76 -9.41 -0.31 3.92
N GLN A 77 -8.80 0.75 4.44
CA GLN A 77 -9.55 1.86 5.02
C GLN A 77 -10.31 2.49 3.86
N PHE A 78 -11.54 2.01 3.65
CA PHE A 78 -12.45 2.62 2.70
C PHE A 78 -12.65 4.06 3.17
N ASP A 79 -12.15 4.97 2.33
CA ASP A 79 -12.38 6.41 2.40
C ASP A 79 -11.71 7.18 3.57
N ASN A 80 -10.38 7.20 3.60
CA ASN A 80 -9.57 8.13 4.43
C ASN A 80 -9.95 9.62 4.25
N TYR A 81 -10.69 9.97 3.19
CA TYR A 81 -11.06 11.34 2.85
C TYR A 81 -12.51 11.71 3.20
N ALA A 82 -13.34 10.75 3.62
CA ALA A 82 -14.75 10.99 3.93
C ALA A 82 -14.95 12.11 4.97
N LYS A 83 -14.06 12.18 5.97
CA LYS A 83 -14.10 13.23 7.01
C LYS A 83 -13.77 14.61 6.46
N TRP A 84 -12.95 14.71 5.42
CA TRP A 84 -12.59 15.99 4.79
C TRP A 84 -13.78 16.59 4.03
N ASN A 85 -14.70 15.77 3.52
CA ASN A 85 -15.92 16.29 2.88
C ASN A 85 -16.86 17.01 3.86
N LEU A 86 -16.74 16.73 5.17
CA LEU A 86 -17.54 17.39 6.21
C LEU A 86 -16.86 18.64 6.79
N THR A 87 -15.52 18.76 6.70
CA THR A 87 -14.81 19.90 7.29
C THR A 87 -15.16 21.23 6.62
N ASP A 88 -15.57 21.16 5.35
CA ASP A 88 -15.86 22.33 4.53
C ASP A 88 -17.35 22.66 4.49
N ILE A 89 -18.20 21.96 5.25
CA ILE A 89 -19.64 22.22 5.34
C ILE A 89 -19.94 23.12 6.54
N ASP A 90 -20.40 24.32 6.25
CA ASP A 90 -20.99 25.25 7.21
C ASP A 90 -22.50 25.38 6.98
N PHE A 91 -23.27 25.73 8.01
CA PHE A 91 -24.69 26.05 7.88
C PHE A 91 -24.89 27.53 8.20
N VAL A 92 -25.42 28.27 7.23
CA VAL A 92 -25.71 29.70 7.37
C VAL A 92 -27.22 29.89 7.19
N GLU A 93 -27.85 30.73 8.03
CA GLU A 93 -29.31 30.93 8.02
C GLU A 93 -29.84 31.52 6.70
N ASP A 94 -28.99 32.23 5.94
CA ASP A 94 -29.32 32.83 4.64
C ASP A 94 -28.98 31.91 3.44
N ASP A 95 -28.65 30.64 3.68
CA ASP A 95 -28.42 29.68 2.60
C ASP A 95 -29.68 29.49 1.74
N TRP A 96 -29.49 29.45 0.42
CA TRP A 96 -30.58 29.09 -0.48
C TRP A 96 -31.06 27.67 -0.16
N ASP A 97 -32.37 27.43 -0.21
CA ASP A 97 -32.98 26.11 0.09
C ASP A 97 -32.30 24.96 -0.67
N ILE A 98 -31.89 25.20 -1.92
CA ILE A 98 -31.18 24.22 -2.74
C ILE A 98 -29.78 23.90 -2.20
N LEU A 99 -29.07 24.90 -1.68
CA LEU A 99 -27.76 24.72 -1.06
C LEU A 99 -27.88 23.98 0.27
N HIS A 100 -28.90 24.32 1.07
CA HIS A 100 -29.19 23.61 2.30
C HIS A 100 -29.52 22.13 2.04
N ALA A 101 -30.36 21.85 1.04
CA ALA A 101 -30.69 20.48 0.64
C ALA A 101 -29.46 19.70 0.15
N LEU A 102 -28.56 20.35 -0.60
CA LEU A 102 -27.31 19.74 -1.04
C LEU A 102 -26.38 19.42 0.15
N LYS A 103 -26.21 20.37 1.08
CA LYS A 103 -25.42 20.17 2.32
C LYS A 103 -25.98 19.00 3.15
N MET A 104 -27.31 18.91 3.28
CA MET A 104 -27.98 17.78 3.94
C MET A 104 -27.74 16.44 3.23
N ALA A 105 -27.85 16.39 1.89
CA ALA A 105 -27.61 15.17 1.13
C ALA A 105 -26.17 14.65 1.31
N VAL A 106 -25.18 15.53 1.39
CA VAL A 106 -23.77 15.14 1.64
C VAL A 106 -23.62 14.52 3.03
N VAL A 107 -24.25 15.11 4.06
CA VAL A 107 -24.26 14.56 5.42
C VAL A 107 -24.94 13.17 5.46
N ASP A 108 -26.06 13.00 4.76
CA ASP A 108 -26.78 11.73 4.69
C ASP A 108 -25.97 10.62 4.01
N ILE A 109 -25.25 10.95 2.94
CA ILE A 109 -24.33 10.02 2.26
C ILE A 109 -23.20 9.60 3.21
N TYR A 110 -22.60 10.54 3.94
CA TYR A 110 -21.58 10.23 4.93
C TYR A 110 -22.12 9.29 6.02
N HIS A 111 -23.30 9.59 6.57
CA HIS A 111 -23.93 8.77 7.60
C HIS A 111 -24.25 7.35 7.11
N SER A 112 -24.72 7.20 5.88
CA SER A 112 -25.02 5.90 5.28
C SER A 112 -23.77 5.03 5.15
N ARG A 113 -22.65 5.61 4.68
CA ARG A 113 -21.35 4.92 4.59
C ARG A 113 -20.81 4.51 5.95
N MET A 114 -20.90 5.38 6.95
CA MET A 114 -20.48 5.07 8.32
C MET A 114 -21.29 3.91 8.96
N LYS A 115 -22.52 3.68 8.48
CA LYS A 115 -23.33 2.55 8.91
C LYS A 115 -22.90 1.25 8.24
N GLU A 116 -22.64 1.28 6.94
CA GLU A 116 -22.10 0.13 6.18
C GLU A 116 -20.80 -0.38 6.83
N ASP A 117 -19.87 0.52 7.16
CA ASP A 117 -18.64 0.18 7.88
C ASP A 117 -18.87 -0.55 9.21
N LYS A 118 -19.89 -0.13 9.98
CA LYS A 118 -20.22 -0.76 11.26
C LYS A 118 -20.80 -2.15 11.06
N ASP A 119 -21.65 -2.30 10.05
CA ASP A 119 -22.31 -3.56 9.73
C ASP A 119 -21.29 -4.57 9.16
N GLU A 120 -20.35 -4.15 8.30
CA GLU A 120 -19.25 -4.99 7.83
C GLU A 120 -18.31 -5.43 8.96
N LYS A 121 -17.95 -4.50 9.86
CA LYS A 121 -17.12 -4.84 11.05
C LYS A 121 -17.84 -5.83 11.97
N LYS A 122 -19.16 -5.70 12.11
CA LYS A 122 -19.97 -6.64 12.90
C LYS A 122 -20.03 -8.02 12.25
N LEU A 123 -20.06 -8.11 10.91
CA LEU A 123 -20.03 -9.37 10.19
C LEU A 123 -18.67 -10.07 10.27
N ARG A 124 -17.57 -9.30 10.36
CA ARG A 124 -16.19 -9.81 10.47
C ARG A 124 -15.77 -10.18 11.90
N SER A 125 -16.54 -9.82 12.92
CA SER A 125 -16.31 -10.14 14.34
C SER A 125 -17.00 -11.42 14.77
#